data_AF-A0A2N2KYL9-F1
#
_entry.id   AF-A0A2N2KYL9-F1
#
_cell.length_a   1.000
_cell.length_b   1.000
_cell.length_c   1.000
_cell.angle_alpha   90.00
_cell.angle_beta   90.00
_cell.angle_gamma   90.00
#
_symmetry.space_group_name_H-M   'P 1'
#
loop_
_entity.id
_entity.type
_entity.pdbx_description
1 polymer ?
#
loop_
_entity_poly.entity_id
_entity_poly.type
_entity_poly.pdbx_seq_one_letter_code
_entity_poly.pdbx_strand_id
1 'polypeptide(L)'
;MTNTQRNTLVLSILLILLLVFGFAQTRRLRKGTAELDAENKDMQSKITLLEYQLSKIDSLRYEYEIQQQLLAQQSKIIISEDSPSITYEYLLKLLGWMRRQMIFDFAMVDQKSQESGWHEYVISGRSNYLDVLRLTHNIEHQRAVLTVEELTIGTDQVAHSDSVSFSMIVRTHFADGGKPAAELTKKDLPNLYLGYNSFKSRIYDTPPDREYAPGLLRLDRASLMALTESKIFVRDDQRVIKILAVGDPIAGGYLYSIDVAEGKAVFKVDTYGIMENKSLYLNPPTAN
;
A
#
# COMPACT_ATOMS: atom_id res chain seq x y z
N MET A 1 5.30 -96.08 -73.94
CA MET A 1 5.72 -95.20 -72.83
C MET A 1 5.83 -96.05 -71.58
N THR A 2 7.02 -96.15 -71.00
CA THR A 2 7.27 -96.93 -69.78
C THR A 2 6.68 -96.21 -68.56
N ASN A 3 6.11 -96.94 -67.60
CA ASN A 3 5.46 -96.38 -66.41
C ASN A 3 6.37 -95.41 -65.62
N THR A 4 7.69 -95.56 -65.75
CA THR A 4 8.70 -94.71 -65.15
C THR A 4 8.65 -93.26 -65.68
N GLN A 5 8.52 -93.05 -66.99
CA GLN A 5 8.49 -91.71 -67.60
C GLN A 5 7.23 -90.91 -67.23
N ARG A 6 6.08 -91.58 -67.07
CA ARG A 6 4.85 -90.95 -66.59
C ARG A 6 4.97 -90.54 -65.12
N ASN A 7 5.54 -91.40 -64.27
CA ASN A 7 5.77 -91.06 -62.87
C ASN A 7 6.80 -89.94 -62.68
N THR A 8 7.85 -89.86 -63.50
CA THR A 8 8.81 -88.74 -63.43
C THR A 8 8.15 -87.43 -63.85
N LEU A 9 7.32 -87.44 -64.89
CA LEU A 9 6.62 -86.26 -65.37
C LEU A 9 5.59 -85.74 -64.36
N VAL A 10 4.84 -86.64 -63.71
CA VAL A 10 3.92 -86.29 -62.62
C VAL A 10 4.68 -85.72 -61.42
N LEU A 11 5.81 -86.32 -61.05
CA LEU A 11 6.66 -85.84 -59.95
C LEU A 11 7.26 -84.46 -60.24
N SER A 12 7.71 -84.20 -61.47
CA SER A 12 8.24 -82.89 -61.88
C SER A 12 7.17 -81.80 -61.87
N ILE A 13 5.94 -82.09 -62.32
CA ILE A 13 4.83 -81.14 -62.27
C ILE A 13 4.44 -80.83 -60.81
N LEU A 14 4.40 -81.85 -59.95
CA LEU A 14 4.13 -81.69 -58.53
C LEU A 14 5.20 -80.82 -57.84
N LEU A 15 6.47 -81.03 -58.19
CA LEU A 15 7.60 -80.24 -57.68
C LEU A 15 7.48 -78.76 -58.09
N ILE A 16 7.12 -78.49 -59.34
CA ILE A 16 6.92 -77.12 -59.85
C ILE A 16 5.76 -76.45 -59.10
N LEU A 17 4.65 -77.16 -58.87
CA LEU A 17 3.52 -76.65 -58.09
C LEU A 17 3.91 -76.32 -56.63
N LEU A 18 4.70 -77.18 -55.99
CA LEU A 18 5.21 -76.95 -54.63
C LEU A 18 6.14 -75.73 -54.56
N LEU A 19 7.00 -75.53 -55.55
CA LEU A 19 7.89 -74.37 -55.63
C LEU A 19 7.11 -73.07 -55.84
N VAL A 20 6.12 -73.07 -56.74
CA VAL A 20 5.26 -71.89 -56.97
C VAL A 20 4.45 -71.56 -55.73
N PHE A 21 3.90 -72.56 -55.04
CA PHE A 21 3.15 -72.37 -53.80
C PHE A 21 4.03 -71.85 -52.66
N GLY A 22 5.22 -72.43 -52.48
CA GLY A 22 6.20 -71.98 -51.48
C GLY A 22 6.67 -70.55 -51.73
N PHE A 23 6.91 -70.19 -52.99
CA PHE A 23 7.26 -68.83 -53.39
C PHE A 23 6.11 -67.83 -53.17
N ALA A 24 4.87 -68.22 -53.48
CA ALA A 24 3.69 -67.38 -53.24
C ALA A 24 3.48 -67.10 -51.74
N GLN A 25 3.64 -68.12 -50.88
CA GLN A 25 3.50 -67.96 -49.43
C GLN A 25 4.61 -67.11 -48.82
N THR A 26 5.87 -67.32 -49.20
CA THR A 26 6.98 -66.47 -48.73
C THR A 26 6.81 -65.02 -49.16
N ARG A 27 6.27 -64.77 -50.36
CA ARG A 27 6.02 -63.40 -50.84
C ARG A 27 4.86 -62.73 -50.09
N ARG A 28 3.80 -63.46 -49.73
CA ARG A 28 2.71 -62.95 -48.87
C ARG A 28 3.21 -62.61 -47.47
N LEU A 29 3.96 -63.52 -46.85
CA LEU A 29 4.52 -63.31 -45.51
C LEU A 29 5.47 -62.10 -45.49
N ARG A 30 6.35 -61.97 -46.49
CA ARG A 30 7.25 -60.80 -46.63
C ARG A 30 6.52 -59.47 -46.76
N LYS A 31 5.37 -59.44 -47.45
CA LYS A 31 4.55 -58.23 -47.57
C LYS A 31 3.92 -57.86 -46.22
N GLY A 32 3.32 -58.84 -45.53
CA GLY A 32 2.71 -58.62 -44.21
C GLY A 32 3.73 -58.16 -43.16
N THR A 33 4.95 -58.72 -43.16
CA THR A 33 6.01 -58.28 -42.25
C THR A 33 6.53 -56.88 -42.58
N ALA A 34 6.57 -56.50 -43.87
CA ALA A 34 7.02 -55.17 -44.28
C ALA A 34 6.01 -54.07 -43.92
N GLU A 35 4.70 -54.36 -44.02
CA GLU A 35 3.64 -53.47 -43.57
C GLU A 35 3.65 -53.28 -42.05
N LEU A 36 3.80 -54.37 -41.29
CA LEU A 36 3.93 -54.34 -39.82
C LEU A 36 5.19 -53.59 -39.36
N ASP A 37 6.33 -53.74 -40.04
CA ASP A 37 7.55 -52.97 -39.73
C ASP A 37 7.39 -51.48 -40.04
N ALA A 38 6.67 -51.14 -41.11
CA ALA A 38 6.37 -49.75 -41.45
C ALA A 38 5.44 -49.11 -40.40
N GLU A 39 4.42 -49.84 -39.95
CA GLU A 39 3.50 -49.41 -38.90
C GLU A 39 4.21 -49.25 -37.54
N ASN A 40 5.09 -50.17 -37.16
CA ASN A 40 5.91 -50.06 -35.95
C ASN A 40 6.84 -48.84 -35.97
N LYS A 41 7.46 -48.55 -37.12
CA LYS A 41 8.28 -47.34 -37.28
C LYS A 41 7.47 -46.05 -37.19
N ASP A 42 6.27 -46.02 -37.75
CA ASP A 42 5.35 -44.89 -37.64
C ASP A 42 4.89 -44.68 -36.18
N MET A 43 4.53 -45.77 -35.48
CA MET A 43 4.19 -45.73 -34.05
C MET A 43 5.37 -45.27 -33.19
N GLN A 44 6.59 -45.75 -33.42
CA GLN A 44 7.77 -45.28 -32.71
C GLN A 44 8.01 -43.78 -32.95
N SER A 45 7.83 -43.31 -34.19
CA SER A 45 7.96 -41.89 -34.52
C SER A 45 6.93 -41.04 -33.77
N LYS A 46 5.69 -41.51 -33.66
CA LYS A 46 4.61 -40.86 -32.89
C LYS A 46 4.91 -40.86 -31.39
N ILE A 47 5.45 -41.95 -30.84
CA ILE A 47 5.86 -42.03 -29.43
C ILE A 47 6.97 -41.02 -29.15
N THR A 48 8.01 -40.96 -29.99
CA THR A 48 9.10 -39.98 -29.82
C THR A 48 8.62 -38.53 -29.92
N LEU A 49 7.65 -38.24 -30.81
CA LEU A 49 7.02 -36.93 -30.89
C LEU A 49 6.26 -36.58 -29.60
N LEU A 50 5.49 -37.53 -29.06
CA LEU A 50 4.74 -37.38 -27.81
C LEU A 50 5.67 -37.18 -26.61
N GLU A 51 6.75 -37.95 -26.52
CA GLU A 51 7.79 -37.79 -25.48
C GLU A 51 8.43 -36.40 -25.54
N TYR A 52 8.73 -35.91 -26.75
CA TYR A 52 9.23 -34.56 -26.95
C TYR A 52 8.22 -33.49 -26.50
N GLN A 53 6.94 -33.64 -26.85
CA GLN A 53 5.88 -32.73 -26.41
C GLN A 53 5.67 -32.76 -24.89
N LEU A 54 5.71 -33.95 -24.27
CA LEU A 54 5.64 -34.13 -22.82
C LEU A 54 6.81 -33.45 -22.10
N SER A 55 8.04 -33.60 -22.61
CA SER A 55 9.21 -32.93 -22.03
C SER A 55 9.10 -31.39 -22.05
N LYS A 56 8.40 -30.83 -23.05
CA LYS A 56 8.11 -29.39 -23.11
C LYS A 56 7.07 -28.96 -22.09
N ILE A 57 6.07 -29.79 -21.82
CA ILE A 57 5.00 -29.46 -20.86
C ILE A 57 5.58 -29.23 -19.46
N ASP A 58 6.53 -30.05 -19.02
CA ASP A 58 7.16 -29.88 -17.70
C ASP A 58 7.95 -28.56 -17.62
N SER A 59 8.71 -28.22 -18.67
CA SER A 59 9.41 -26.92 -18.74
C SER A 59 8.44 -25.73 -18.75
N LEU A 60 7.32 -25.83 -19.47
CA LEU A 60 6.29 -24.79 -19.53
C LEU A 60 5.56 -24.61 -18.19
N ARG A 61 5.27 -25.71 -17.48
CA ARG A 61 4.69 -25.66 -16.13
C ARG A 61 5.62 -25.01 -15.14
N TYR A 62 6.91 -25.38 -15.18
CA TYR A 62 7.93 -24.78 -14.33
C TYR A 62 8.09 -23.28 -14.60
N GLU A 63 8.16 -22.87 -15.87
CA GLU A 63 8.17 -21.46 -16.24
C GLU A 63 6.92 -20.71 -15.76
N TYR A 64 5.73 -21.33 -15.92
CA TYR A 64 4.48 -20.75 -15.45
C TYR A 64 4.44 -20.58 -13.92
N GLU A 65 4.93 -21.57 -13.17
CA GLU A 65 5.03 -21.48 -11.71
C GLU A 65 6.00 -20.38 -11.27
N ILE A 66 7.17 -20.28 -11.91
CA ILE A 66 8.11 -19.18 -11.66
C ILE A 66 7.46 -17.83 -11.97
N GLN A 67 6.79 -17.70 -13.10
CA GLN A 67 6.11 -16.46 -13.47
C GLN A 67 5.02 -16.11 -12.45
N GLN A 68 4.24 -17.08 -11.97
CA GLN A 68 3.26 -16.85 -10.91
C GLN A 68 3.89 -16.42 -9.59
N GLN A 69 5.05 -16.98 -9.22
CA GLN A 69 5.80 -16.57 -8.04
C GLN A 69 6.39 -15.15 -8.19
N LEU A 70 6.91 -14.80 -9.37
CA LEU A 70 7.38 -13.45 -9.70
C LEU A 70 6.24 -12.43 -9.69
N LEU A 71 5.07 -12.79 -10.22
CA LEU A 71 3.85 -11.97 -10.14
C LEU A 71 3.35 -11.82 -8.69
N ALA A 72 3.52 -12.84 -7.85
CA ALA A 72 3.19 -12.74 -6.43
C ALA A 72 4.14 -11.78 -5.67
N GLN A 73 5.40 -11.72 -6.09
CA GLN A 73 6.41 -10.77 -5.62
C GLN A 73 6.24 -9.36 -6.22
N GLN A 74 5.58 -9.24 -7.38
CA GLN A 74 5.28 -7.94 -7.98
C GLN A 74 4.45 -7.10 -7.01
N SER A 75 4.91 -5.86 -6.84
CA SER A 75 4.41 -4.91 -5.86
C SER A 75 3.05 -4.33 -6.23
N LYS A 76 2.69 -4.39 -7.51
CA LYS A 76 1.52 -3.79 -8.16
C LYS A 76 0.93 -4.78 -9.18
N ILE A 77 -0.40 -4.84 -9.25
CA ILE A 77 -1.22 -5.79 -10.01
C ILE A 77 -2.32 -4.96 -10.68
N ILE A 78 -2.44 -5.12 -12.01
CA ILE A 78 -3.52 -4.52 -12.80
C ILE A 78 -4.80 -5.33 -12.57
N ILE A 79 -5.91 -4.64 -12.36
CA ILE A 79 -7.20 -5.29 -12.18
C ILE A 79 -7.82 -5.68 -13.52
N SER A 80 -8.59 -6.76 -13.54
CA SER A 80 -9.23 -7.28 -14.76
C SER A 80 -10.25 -6.32 -15.35
N GLU A 81 -11.05 -5.72 -14.49
CA GLU A 81 -12.13 -4.81 -14.86
C GLU A 81 -12.27 -3.76 -13.77
N ASP A 82 -12.85 -2.62 -14.13
CA ASP A 82 -13.17 -1.56 -13.20
C ASP A 82 -14.60 -1.07 -13.36
N SER A 83 -15.23 -0.76 -12.23
CA SER A 83 -16.51 -0.08 -12.16
C SER A 83 -16.55 0.77 -10.89
N PRO A 84 -17.41 1.79 -10.81
CA PRO A 84 -17.55 2.61 -9.60
C PRO A 84 -17.76 1.76 -8.34
N SER A 85 -18.55 0.69 -8.43
CA SER A 85 -18.80 -0.24 -7.32
C SER A 85 -17.54 -1.01 -6.91
N ILE A 86 -16.77 -1.52 -7.88
CA ILE A 86 -15.55 -2.29 -7.63
C ILE A 86 -14.48 -1.41 -6.97
N THR A 87 -14.24 -0.23 -7.53
CA THR A 87 -13.28 0.72 -6.95
C THR A 87 -13.74 1.17 -5.55
N TYR A 88 -15.03 1.46 -5.35
CA TYR A 88 -15.55 1.84 -4.04
C TYR A 88 -15.39 0.72 -2.99
N GLU A 89 -15.72 -0.52 -3.33
CA GLU A 89 -15.50 -1.68 -2.45
C GLU A 89 -14.02 -1.87 -2.12
N TYR A 90 -13.13 -1.66 -3.11
CA TYR A 90 -11.70 -1.72 -2.89
C TYR A 90 -11.22 -0.64 -1.92
N LEU A 91 -11.72 0.60 -2.04
CA LEU A 91 -11.41 1.69 -1.12
C LEU A 91 -11.91 1.38 0.31
N LEU A 92 -13.09 0.78 0.46
CA LEU A 92 -13.58 0.32 1.77
C LEU A 92 -12.69 -0.79 2.35
N LYS A 93 -12.25 -1.74 1.52
CA LYS A 93 -11.30 -2.78 1.94
C LYS A 93 -9.97 -2.18 2.41
N LEU A 94 -9.49 -1.15 1.71
CA LEU A 94 -8.29 -0.41 2.05
C LEU A 94 -8.42 0.30 3.40
N LEU A 95 -9.56 0.96 3.67
CA LEU A 95 -9.86 1.51 5.00
C LEU A 95 -9.86 0.43 6.10
N GLY A 96 -10.41 -0.75 5.79
CA GLY A 96 -10.36 -1.92 6.67
C GLY A 96 -8.92 -2.36 7.00
N TRP A 97 -8.03 -2.38 6.01
CA TRP A 97 -6.61 -2.70 6.19
C TRP A 97 -5.85 -1.67 7.03
N MET A 98 -6.27 -0.39 6.94
CA MET A 98 -5.76 0.70 7.76
C MET A 98 -6.34 0.72 9.18
N ARG A 99 -7.41 -0.04 9.44
CA ARG A 99 -8.20 0.02 10.69
C ARG A 99 -8.65 1.46 11.00
N ARG A 100 -9.13 2.15 9.97
CA ARG A 100 -9.62 3.53 10.05
C ARG A 100 -11.04 3.61 9.51
N GLN A 101 -11.80 4.54 10.07
CA GLN A 101 -13.13 4.89 9.60
C GLN A 101 -13.04 6.31 9.06
N MET A 102 -13.10 6.44 7.73
CA MET A 102 -13.14 7.72 7.05
C MET A 102 -14.43 7.78 6.24
N ILE A 103 -15.14 8.90 6.36
CA ILE A 103 -16.34 9.18 5.59
C ILE A 103 -15.91 10.05 4.41
N PHE A 104 -16.27 9.64 3.20
CA PHE A 104 -15.96 10.36 1.98
C PHE A 104 -17.09 10.17 0.96
N ASP A 105 -17.27 11.20 0.13
CA ASP A 105 -18.06 11.17 -1.08
C ASP A 105 -17.21 10.62 -2.23
N PHE A 106 -17.84 9.86 -3.11
CA PHE A 106 -17.19 9.18 -4.23
C PHE A 106 -18.00 9.38 -5.50
N ALA A 107 -17.35 9.87 -6.56
CA ALA A 107 -17.97 10.08 -7.86
C ALA A 107 -17.00 9.73 -8.99
N MET A 108 -17.51 9.17 -10.08
CA MET A 108 -16.75 8.95 -11.32
C MET A 108 -16.79 10.23 -12.16
N VAL A 109 -15.64 10.66 -12.68
CA VAL A 109 -15.51 11.90 -13.46
C VAL A 109 -15.32 11.61 -14.94
N ASP A 110 -14.38 10.73 -15.27
CA ASP A 110 -14.04 10.44 -16.67
C ASP A 110 -13.69 8.95 -16.85
N GLN A 111 -13.80 8.49 -18.10
CA GLN A 111 -13.49 7.12 -18.48
C GLN A 111 -12.83 7.08 -19.86
N LYS A 112 -11.74 6.32 -19.97
CA LYS A 112 -11.13 6.00 -21.27
C LYS A 112 -11.23 4.50 -21.54
N SER A 113 -12.07 4.16 -22.52
CA SER A 113 -12.29 2.79 -22.99
C SER A 113 -11.38 2.46 -24.17
N GLN A 114 -10.25 1.81 -23.91
CA GLN A 114 -9.45 1.05 -24.87
C GLN A 114 -8.97 -0.24 -24.18
N GLU A 115 -8.35 -1.19 -24.92
CA GLU A 115 -7.88 -2.51 -24.42
C GLU A 115 -7.02 -2.43 -23.13
N SER A 116 -6.39 -1.27 -22.89
CA SER A 116 -5.96 -0.85 -21.56
C SER A 116 -6.61 0.50 -21.26
N GLY A 117 -7.52 0.49 -20.28
CA GLY A 117 -8.36 1.62 -19.93
C GLY A 117 -8.00 2.21 -18.57
N TRP A 118 -8.54 3.39 -18.32
CA TRP A 118 -8.53 3.97 -16.98
C TRP A 118 -9.84 4.70 -16.70
N HIS A 119 -10.23 4.70 -15.43
CA HIS A 119 -11.33 5.50 -14.92
C HIS A 119 -10.81 6.49 -13.89
N GLU A 120 -11.35 7.70 -13.91
CA GLU A 120 -11.06 8.74 -12.94
C GLU A 120 -12.20 8.88 -11.95
N TYR A 121 -11.83 8.93 -10.67
CA TYR A 121 -12.74 9.07 -9.55
C TYR A 121 -12.31 10.25 -8.70
N VAL A 122 -13.29 11.03 -8.25
CA VAL A 122 -13.09 12.05 -7.22
C VAL A 122 -13.52 11.47 -5.88
N ILE A 123 -12.64 11.61 -4.90
CA ILE A 123 -12.86 11.26 -3.50
C ILE A 123 -12.74 12.54 -2.69
N SER A 124 -13.82 12.95 -2.05
CA SER A 124 -13.82 14.16 -1.22
C SER A 124 -14.41 13.89 0.14
N GLY A 125 -13.96 14.59 1.18
CA GLY A 125 -14.51 14.41 2.52
C GLY A 125 -13.78 15.20 3.58
N ARG A 126 -14.07 14.86 4.84
CA ARG A 126 -13.43 15.48 6.01
C ARG A 126 -12.87 14.40 6.93
N SER A 127 -11.59 14.52 7.26
CA SER A 127 -10.91 13.54 8.11
C SER A 127 -9.70 14.15 8.82
N ASN A 128 -9.06 13.38 9.70
CA ASN A 128 -7.78 13.75 10.28
C ASN A 128 -6.69 13.81 9.18
N TYR A 129 -5.85 14.85 9.21
CA TYR A 129 -4.76 15.03 8.26
C TYR A 129 -3.88 13.78 8.08
N LEU A 130 -3.53 13.11 9.19
CA LEU A 130 -2.68 11.92 9.16
C LEU A 130 -3.37 10.74 8.47
N ASP A 131 -4.70 10.63 8.59
CA ASP A 131 -5.44 9.56 7.97
C ASP A 131 -5.62 9.80 6.46
N VAL A 132 -5.76 11.05 6.02
CA VAL A 132 -5.72 11.42 4.59
C VAL A 132 -4.37 11.06 3.97
N LEU A 133 -3.27 11.38 4.64
CA LEU A 133 -1.93 11.00 4.16
C LEU A 133 -1.74 9.48 4.10
N ARG A 134 -2.22 8.75 5.12
CA ARG A 134 -2.18 7.29 5.12
C ARG A 134 -3.02 6.72 3.99
N LEU A 135 -4.22 7.25 3.75
CA LEU A 135 -5.08 6.82 2.65
C LEU A 135 -4.36 7.00 1.31
N THR A 136 -3.85 8.21 1.07
CA THR A 136 -3.06 8.54 -0.14
C THR A 136 -1.89 7.57 -0.33
N HIS A 137 -1.11 7.32 0.73
CA HIS A 137 0.01 6.40 0.67
C HIS A 137 -0.41 4.95 0.39
N ASN A 138 -1.51 4.49 0.98
CA ASN A 138 -2.04 3.15 0.73
C ASN A 138 -2.56 3.02 -0.70
N ILE A 139 -3.27 4.00 -1.24
CA ILE A 139 -3.70 3.99 -2.66
C ILE A 139 -2.48 3.80 -3.57
N GLU A 140 -1.43 4.58 -3.33
CA GLU A 140 -0.21 4.56 -4.15
C GLU A 140 0.66 3.31 -4.00
N HIS A 141 0.72 2.67 -2.84
CA HIS A 141 1.71 1.61 -2.59
C HIS A 141 1.12 0.20 -2.46
N GLN A 142 -0.20 0.09 -2.36
CA GLN A 142 -0.88 -1.19 -2.26
C GLN A 142 -0.93 -1.94 -3.60
N ARG A 143 -1.35 -3.21 -3.56
CA ARG A 143 -1.29 -4.13 -4.71
C ARG A 143 -2.04 -3.64 -5.95
N ALA A 144 -3.12 -2.89 -5.84
CA ALA A 144 -3.83 -2.45 -7.05
C ALA A 144 -3.11 -1.25 -7.70
N VAL A 145 -3.13 -1.17 -9.04
CA VAL A 145 -2.61 -0.01 -9.79
C VAL A 145 -3.64 1.11 -9.77
N LEU A 146 -3.67 1.84 -8.66
CA LEU A 146 -4.34 3.13 -8.53
C LEU A 146 -3.28 4.22 -8.37
N THR A 147 -3.50 5.34 -9.05
CA THR A 147 -2.67 6.55 -8.94
C THR A 147 -3.50 7.72 -8.46
N VAL A 148 -2.90 8.58 -7.64
CA VAL A 148 -3.46 9.84 -7.16
C VAL A 148 -2.89 10.94 -8.04
N GLU A 149 -3.72 11.47 -8.92
CA GLU A 149 -3.30 12.49 -9.89
C GLU A 149 -3.28 13.88 -9.27
N GLU A 150 -4.26 14.15 -8.40
CA GLU A 150 -4.39 15.43 -7.72
C GLU A 150 -4.81 15.21 -6.27
N LEU A 151 -4.24 15.97 -5.35
CA LEU A 151 -4.61 15.99 -3.93
C LEU A 151 -4.66 17.44 -3.45
N THR A 152 -5.87 17.88 -3.12
CA THR A 152 -6.13 19.17 -2.49
C THR A 152 -6.53 18.95 -1.04
N ILE A 153 -5.86 19.65 -0.12
CA ILE A 153 -6.16 19.63 1.31
C ILE A 153 -6.44 21.06 1.76
N GLY A 154 -7.61 21.26 2.38
CA GLY A 154 -8.09 22.54 2.85
C GLY A 154 -8.39 22.53 4.35
N THR A 155 -8.50 23.74 4.91
CA THR A 155 -9.10 23.96 6.21
C THR A 155 -10.32 24.83 6.02
N ASP A 156 -11.50 24.30 6.34
CA ASP A 156 -12.74 25.05 6.12
C ASP A 156 -12.97 26.09 7.22
N GLN A 157 -12.37 25.94 8.42
CA GLN A 157 -12.53 26.85 9.57
C GLN A 157 -11.35 26.79 10.56
N VAL A 158 -11.04 27.94 11.18
CA VAL A 158 -9.97 28.14 12.18
C VAL A 158 -10.18 27.31 13.47
N ALA A 159 -11.40 26.81 13.72
CA ALA A 159 -11.81 26.36 15.05
C ALA A 159 -11.69 24.85 15.34
N HIS A 160 -11.36 23.97 14.38
CA HIS A 160 -11.28 22.52 14.62
C HIS A 160 -9.92 21.96 14.19
N SER A 161 -8.97 22.03 15.12
CA SER A 161 -7.52 21.85 14.93
C SER A 161 -7.03 20.54 14.33
N ASP A 162 -7.89 19.52 14.23
CA ASP A 162 -7.46 18.15 13.94
C ASP A 162 -8.05 17.58 12.64
N SER A 163 -9.05 18.24 12.04
CA SER A 163 -9.72 17.77 10.83
C SER A 163 -9.47 18.68 9.64
N VAL A 164 -9.17 18.11 8.48
CA VAL A 164 -8.98 18.81 7.21
C VAL A 164 -10.04 18.37 6.21
N SER A 165 -10.47 19.29 5.34
CA SER A 165 -11.19 18.93 4.12
C SER A 165 -10.18 18.43 3.11
N PHE A 166 -10.54 17.39 2.37
CA PHE A 166 -9.69 16.87 1.29
C PHE A 166 -10.51 16.55 0.06
N SER A 167 -9.87 16.69 -1.09
CA SER A 167 -10.37 16.24 -2.38
C SER A 167 -9.20 15.62 -3.14
N MET A 168 -9.37 14.42 -3.67
CA MET A 168 -8.35 13.75 -4.47
C MET A 168 -8.94 13.15 -5.74
N ILE A 169 -8.20 13.23 -6.83
CA ILE A 169 -8.50 12.56 -8.09
C ILE A 169 -7.68 11.27 -8.13
N VAL A 170 -8.37 10.14 -8.17
CA VAL A 170 -7.78 8.80 -8.22
C VAL A 170 -8.07 8.17 -9.57
N ARG A 171 -7.03 7.71 -10.25
CA ARG A 171 -7.15 6.99 -11.51
C ARG A 171 -6.92 5.49 -11.26
N THR A 172 -7.87 4.68 -11.69
CA THR A 172 -7.79 3.22 -11.62
C THR A 172 -7.43 2.67 -13.00
N HIS A 173 -6.36 1.89 -13.07
CA HIS A 173 -5.91 1.27 -14.32
C HIS A 173 -6.33 -0.21 -14.40
N PHE A 174 -6.93 -0.59 -15.52
CA PHE A 174 -7.41 -1.95 -15.76
C PHE A 174 -7.05 -2.44 -17.16
N ALA A 175 -6.95 -3.76 -17.31
CA ALA A 175 -6.65 -4.41 -18.59
C ALA A 175 -7.21 -5.84 -18.60
N ASP A 176 -7.58 -6.31 -19.80
CA ASP A 176 -8.05 -7.66 -20.00
C ASP A 176 -6.97 -8.68 -19.62
N GLY A 177 -7.32 -9.62 -18.73
CA GLY A 177 -6.38 -10.59 -18.16
C GLY A 177 -5.73 -10.18 -16.83
N GLY A 178 -6.13 -9.04 -16.24
CA GLY A 178 -5.78 -8.66 -14.87
C GLY A 178 -6.39 -9.58 -13.80
N LYS A 179 -6.09 -9.32 -12.52
CA LYS A 179 -6.71 -10.05 -11.39
C LYS A 179 -7.99 -9.35 -10.89
N PRO A 180 -9.02 -10.07 -10.43
CA PRO A 180 -10.17 -9.44 -9.80
C PRO A 180 -9.78 -8.65 -8.55
N ALA A 181 -10.35 -7.45 -8.37
CA ALA A 181 -10.04 -6.59 -7.21
C ALA A 181 -10.34 -7.27 -5.86
N ALA A 182 -11.35 -8.16 -5.82
CA ALA A 182 -11.74 -8.92 -4.64
C ALA A 182 -10.64 -9.86 -4.13
N GLU A 183 -9.83 -10.43 -5.03
CA GLU A 183 -8.76 -11.37 -4.70
C GLU A 183 -7.49 -10.68 -4.18
N LEU A 184 -7.40 -9.36 -4.32
CA LEU A 184 -6.22 -8.61 -3.89
C LEU A 184 -6.06 -8.66 -2.36
N THR A 185 -4.90 -9.11 -1.91
CA THR A 185 -4.56 -9.20 -0.48
C THR A 185 -3.83 -7.97 0.01
N LYS A 186 -3.79 -7.81 1.33
CA LYS A 186 -3.00 -6.74 1.94
C LYS A 186 -1.51 -6.97 1.65
N LYS A 187 -0.82 -5.91 1.23
CA LYS A 187 0.64 -5.83 1.19
C LYS A 187 1.13 -5.11 2.43
N ASP A 188 2.21 -5.60 3.01
CA ASP A 188 2.89 -4.90 4.09
C ASP A 188 3.67 -3.73 3.52
N LEU A 189 3.30 -2.53 3.95
CA LEU A 189 3.94 -1.29 3.54
C LEU A 189 4.96 -0.88 4.61
N PRO A 190 6.10 -0.31 4.22
CA PRO A 190 7.02 0.28 5.18
C PRO A 190 6.29 1.38 5.97
N ASN A 191 6.66 1.56 7.24
CA ASN A 191 6.05 2.60 8.07
C ASN A 191 6.27 3.97 7.43
N LEU A 192 5.17 4.64 7.09
CA LEU A 192 5.20 5.99 6.59
C LEU A 192 5.64 6.94 7.70
N TYR A 193 6.74 7.67 7.48
CA TYR A 193 7.09 8.79 8.35
C TYR A 193 6.10 9.93 8.10
N LEU A 194 5.09 10.01 8.96
CA LEU A 194 3.99 10.98 8.84
C LEU A 194 4.33 12.38 9.38
N GLY A 195 5.56 12.58 9.90
CA GLY A 195 6.02 13.87 10.41
C GLY A 195 5.10 14.50 11.47
N TYR A 196 5.20 15.82 11.58
CA TYR A 196 4.31 16.65 12.41
C TYR A 196 3.08 17.05 11.58
N ASN A 197 1.90 17.17 12.20
CA ASN A 197 0.71 17.69 11.52
C ASN A 197 0.92 19.18 11.17
N SER A 198 1.13 19.49 9.89
CA SER A 198 1.36 20.85 9.40
C SER A 198 0.13 21.77 9.53
N PHE A 199 -1.07 21.20 9.69
CA PHE A 199 -2.32 21.95 9.87
C PHE A 199 -2.67 22.18 11.34
N LYS A 200 -1.87 21.65 12.28
CA LYS A 200 -2.10 21.89 13.70
C LYS A 200 -1.79 23.35 14.02
N SER A 201 -2.82 24.11 14.42
CA SER A 201 -2.60 25.48 14.86
C SER A 201 -1.66 25.51 16.06
N ARG A 202 -0.67 26.39 15.99
CA ARG A 202 0.21 26.69 17.13
C ARG A 202 -0.36 27.79 18.00
N ILE A 203 -1.32 28.54 17.49
CA ILE A 203 -2.01 29.63 18.19
C ILE A 203 -3.40 29.12 18.60
N TYR A 204 -3.75 29.31 19.86
CA TYR A 204 -4.98 28.79 20.44
C TYR A 204 -5.83 29.96 20.95
N ASP A 205 -7.15 29.91 20.74
CA ASP A 205 -8.07 30.93 21.28
C ASP A 205 -8.20 30.80 22.81
N THR A 206 -8.02 29.59 23.33
CA THR A 206 -7.98 29.29 24.76
C THR A 206 -6.65 28.65 25.12
N PRO A 207 -6.05 28.96 26.29
CA PRO A 207 -4.79 28.35 26.69
C PRO A 207 -4.93 26.82 26.69
N PRO A 208 -4.04 26.09 26.01
CA PRO A 208 -4.11 24.63 26.01
C PRO A 208 -3.89 24.10 27.43
N ASP A 209 -4.53 22.97 27.75
CA ASP A 209 -4.32 22.30 29.03
C ASP A 209 -2.89 21.72 29.07
N ARG A 210 -1.97 22.48 29.66
CA ARG A 210 -0.56 22.12 29.79
C ARG A 210 -0.33 21.64 31.21
N GLU A 211 0.07 20.38 31.34
CA GLU A 211 0.56 19.86 32.61
C GLU A 211 1.95 20.43 32.89
N TYR A 212 2.02 21.38 33.82
CA TYR A 212 3.28 21.98 34.26
C TYR A 212 3.88 21.16 35.40
N ALA A 213 5.22 21.11 35.46
CA ALA A 213 5.90 20.49 36.58
C ALA A 213 5.49 21.15 37.92
N PRO A 214 5.22 20.38 38.98
CA PRO A 214 4.62 20.87 40.22
C PRO A 214 5.47 21.89 40.98
N GLY A 215 6.75 22.06 40.63
CA GLY A 215 7.65 23.05 41.23
C GLY A 215 7.63 24.42 40.56
N LEU A 216 7.08 24.56 39.35
CA LEU A 216 7.11 25.82 38.60
C LEU A 216 6.15 26.85 39.19
N LEU A 217 6.53 28.13 39.13
CA LEU A 217 5.67 29.24 39.58
C LEU A 217 4.55 29.47 38.56
N ARG A 218 3.30 29.58 39.01
CA ARG A 218 2.15 29.96 38.17
C ARG A 218 1.85 31.45 38.31
N LEU A 219 2.08 32.20 37.24
CA LEU A 219 2.05 33.67 37.30
C LEU A 219 0.66 34.25 37.64
N ASP A 220 -0.42 33.55 37.27
CA ASP A 220 -1.80 34.00 37.52
C ASP A 220 -2.19 34.03 38.99
N ARG A 221 -1.47 33.28 39.83
CA ARG A 221 -1.74 33.15 41.27
C ARG A 221 -0.57 33.64 42.14
N ALA A 222 0.40 34.28 41.50
CA ALA A 222 1.62 34.72 42.12
C ALA A 222 1.53 36.18 42.55
N SER A 223 2.12 36.53 43.68
CA SER A 223 2.24 37.90 44.17
C SER A 223 3.71 38.25 44.42
N LEU A 224 4.15 39.39 43.90
CA LEU A 224 5.51 39.86 44.03
C LEU A 224 5.70 40.47 45.43
N MET A 225 6.68 39.97 46.18
CA MET A 225 6.91 40.35 47.58
C MET A 225 8.12 41.28 47.74
N ALA A 226 9.15 41.07 46.93
CA ALA A 226 10.35 41.90 46.91
C ALA A 226 11.09 41.75 45.57
N LEU A 227 11.84 42.78 45.19
CA LEU A 227 12.78 42.76 44.08
C LEU A 227 14.16 43.24 44.53
N THR A 228 15.19 42.67 43.93
CA THR A 228 16.56 43.18 43.93
C THR A 228 17.04 43.28 42.48
N GLU A 229 18.23 43.84 42.24
CA GLU A 229 18.77 43.97 40.88
C GLU A 229 18.96 42.61 40.16
N SER A 230 19.10 41.52 40.90
CA SER A 230 19.40 40.20 40.34
C SER A 230 18.33 39.13 40.59
N LYS A 231 17.44 39.35 41.57
CA LYS A 231 16.48 38.33 42.01
C LYS A 231 15.13 38.94 42.38
N ILE A 232 14.09 38.14 42.23
CA ILE A 232 12.75 38.46 42.70
C ILE A 232 12.28 37.42 43.71
N PHE A 233 11.48 37.88 44.66
CA PHE A 233 10.84 37.03 45.66
C PHE A 233 9.35 37.01 45.38
N VAL A 234 8.84 35.85 45.00
CA VAL A 234 7.45 35.70 44.59
C VAL A 234 6.77 34.69 45.49
N ARG A 235 5.56 35.01 45.94
CA ARG A 235 4.73 34.11 46.75
C ARG A 235 3.67 33.47 45.87
N ASP A 236 3.60 32.13 45.91
CA ASP A 236 2.60 31.32 45.22
C ASP A 236 1.29 31.18 46.03
N ASP A 237 0.26 30.55 45.45
CA ASP A 237 -1.03 30.29 46.12
C ASP A 237 -0.90 29.42 47.38
N GLN A 238 0.10 28.53 47.40
CA GLN A 238 0.48 27.71 48.55
C GLN A 238 1.26 28.48 49.63
N ARG A 239 1.40 29.80 49.51
CA ARG A 239 2.21 30.68 50.40
C ARG A 239 3.70 30.37 50.43
N VAL A 240 4.19 29.53 49.52
CA VAL A 240 5.63 29.24 49.36
C VAL A 240 6.30 30.41 48.64
N ILE A 241 7.43 30.87 49.19
CA ILE A 241 8.25 31.92 48.57
C ILE A 241 9.25 31.25 47.63
N LYS A 242 9.16 31.59 46.34
CA LYS A 242 10.10 31.18 45.30
C LYS A 242 11.01 32.37 44.96
N ILE A 243 12.31 32.09 44.86
CA ILE A 243 13.31 33.07 44.47
C ILE A 243 13.67 32.79 43.02
N LEU A 244 13.53 33.79 42.15
CA LEU A 244 13.82 33.65 40.73
C LEU A 244 14.86 34.67 40.29
N ALA A 245 15.79 34.25 39.44
CA ALA A 245 16.72 35.09 38.70
C ALA A 245 16.30 35.21 37.24
N VAL A 246 16.84 36.20 36.53
CA VAL A 246 16.57 36.38 35.09
C VAL A 246 16.98 35.11 34.34
N GLY A 247 16.06 34.57 33.54
CA GLY A 247 16.22 33.30 32.83
C GLY A 247 15.62 32.08 33.55
N ASP A 248 15.22 32.19 34.83
CA ASP A 248 14.64 31.07 35.55
C ASP A 248 13.27 30.66 34.97
N PRO A 249 13.00 29.35 34.87
CA PRO A 249 11.77 28.84 34.28
C PRO A 249 10.57 29.03 35.20
N ILE A 250 9.44 29.37 34.60
CA ILE A 250 8.12 29.44 35.24
C ILE A 250 7.11 28.63 34.41
N ALA A 251 5.89 28.46 34.93
CA ALA A 251 4.85 27.76 34.19
C ALA A 251 4.54 28.49 32.87
N GLY A 252 4.91 27.86 31.75
CA GLY A 252 4.69 28.39 30.40
C GLY A 252 5.69 29.48 29.96
N GLY A 253 6.79 29.70 30.67
CA GLY A 253 7.66 30.83 30.36
C GLY A 253 8.94 30.93 31.18
N TYR A 254 9.51 32.13 31.24
CA TYR A 254 10.67 32.46 32.07
C TYR A 254 10.68 33.94 32.50
N LEU A 255 11.47 34.27 33.54
CA LEU A 255 11.69 35.66 33.95
C LEU A 255 12.58 36.37 32.93
N TYR A 256 12.07 37.42 32.27
CA TYR A 256 12.77 38.12 31.19
C TYR A 256 13.62 39.30 31.69
N SER A 257 13.06 40.13 32.58
CA SER A 257 13.77 41.30 33.11
C SER A 257 13.21 41.74 34.46
N ILE A 258 14.08 42.33 35.28
CA ILE A 258 13.73 42.92 36.56
C ILE A 258 13.98 44.43 36.46
N ASP A 259 12.96 45.22 36.75
CA ASP A 259 13.07 46.68 36.79
C ASP A 259 12.76 47.16 38.21
N VAL A 260 13.83 47.48 38.93
CA VAL A 260 13.78 47.91 40.33
C VAL A 260 13.24 49.34 40.45
N ALA A 261 13.48 50.19 39.45
CA ALA A 261 13.06 51.60 39.47
C ALA A 261 11.53 51.71 39.41
N GLU A 262 10.90 50.87 38.59
CA GLU A 262 9.44 50.79 38.48
C GLU A 262 8.80 49.74 39.41
N GLY A 263 9.62 48.99 40.16
CA GLY A 263 9.14 47.92 41.05
C GLY A 263 8.40 46.80 40.32
N LYS A 264 8.79 46.50 39.07
CA LYS A 264 8.13 45.53 38.18
C LYS A 264 9.07 44.39 37.79
N ALA A 265 8.51 43.19 37.70
CA ALA A 265 9.16 42.02 37.13
C ALA A 265 8.42 41.61 35.85
N VAL A 266 9.14 41.50 34.73
CA VAL A 266 8.57 41.16 33.42
C VAL A 266 8.90 39.71 33.08
N PHE A 267 7.86 38.95 32.79
CA PHE A 267 7.94 37.55 32.41
C PHE A 267 7.52 37.38 30.95
N LYS A 268 8.19 36.48 30.24
CA LYS A 268 7.75 36.03 28.92
C LYS A 268 7.03 34.71 29.08
N VAL A 269 5.73 34.71 28.81
CA VAL A 269 4.85 33.54 28.98
C VAL A 269 4.14 33.24 27.67
N ASP A 270 4.13 31.98 27.29
CA ASP A 270 3.39 31.44 26.17
C ASP A 270 2.03 30.91 26.64
N THR A 271 1.02 31.78 26.61
CA THR A 271 -0.35 31.45 27.02
C THR A 271 -1.18 30.91 25.85
N TYR A 272 -1.04 31.50 24.67
CA TYR A 272 -1.88 31.21 23.50
C TYR A 272 -1.12 30.65 22.31
N GLY A 273 0.13 30.22 22.47
CA GLY A 273 1.03 29.91 21.34
C GLY A 273 1.89 31.08 20.88
N ILE A 274 1.75 32.23 21.54
CA ILE A 274 2.50 33.46 21.29
C ILE A 274 3.11 33.89 22.62
N MET A 275 4.39 34.28 22.58
CA MET A 275 5.09 34.80 23.74
C MET A 275 4.59 36.21 24.07
N GLU A 276 3.93 36.35 25.21
CA GLU A 276 3.44 37.62 25.73
C GLU A 276 4.26 38.07 26.94
N ASN A 277 4.39 39.39 27.09
CA ASN A 277 5.03 39.99 28.26
C ASN A 277 3.98 40.19 29.35
N LYS A 278 4.12 39.47 30.46
CA LYS A 278 3.26 39.65 31.64
C LYS A 278 4.10 40.24 32.78
N SER A 279 3.59 41.31 33.40
CA SER A 279 4.32 42.04 34.43
C SER A 279 3.66 41.85 35.80
N LEU A 280 4.47 41.61 36.83
CA LEU A 280 4.05 41.68 38.23
C LEU A 280 4.63 42.94 38.89
N TYR A 281 3.85 43.57 39.76
CA TYR A 281 4.24 44.79 40.48
C TYR A 281 4.33 44.51 41.98
N LEU A 282 5.30 45.15 42.65
CA LEU A 282 5.51 45.02 44.09
C LEU A 282 4.33 45.57 44.91
N ASN A 283 3.70 46.63 44.40
CA ASN A 283 2.42 47.15 44.86
C ASN A 283 1.55 47.34 43.62
N PRO A 284 0.41 46.64 43.50
CA PRO A 284 -0.48 46.87 42.36
C PRO A 284 -0.93 48.34 42.40
N PRO A 285 -0.88 49.07 41.28
CA PRO A 285 -1.46 50.39 41.22
C PRO A 285 -2.94 50.26 41.61
N THR A 286 -3.36 51.01 42.63
CA THR A 286 -4.76 51.08 43.03
C THR A 286 -5.57 51.50 41.81
N ALA A 287 -6.42 50.61 41.30
CA ALA A 287 -7.39 50.96 40.28
C ALA A 287 -8.32 52.02 40.88
N ASN A 288 -8.28 53.23 40.32
CA ASN A 288 -9.32 54.24 40.53
C ASN A 288 -10.53 53.92 39.65
#